data_AF-A0A8T0CKR1-F1
#
_entry.id   AF-A0A8T0CKR1-F1
#
_cell.length_a   1.000
_cell.length_b   1.000
_cell.length_c   1.000
_cell.angle_alpha   90.00
_cell.angle_beta   90.00
_cell.angle_gamma   90.00
#
_symmetry.space_group_name_H-M   'P 1'
#
loop_
_entity.id
_entity.type
_entity.pdbx_description
1 polymer ?
#
loop_
_entity_poly.entity_id
_entity_poly.type
_entity_poly.pdbx_seq_one_letter_code
_entity_poly.pdbx_strand_id
1 'polypeptide(L)'
;MLVPHSDLTVEGPRPMEGVARVDPTFVVENQQPEDPPPIKFTWKIENFTRFNVRKHYSEVFVVGGYEWQILIFPKGNNVDHLSMYLRVADSATLPYGWSSYAQFSLAVVNQINNKYTIRKGT
;
A
#
# COMPACT_ATOMS: atom_id res chain seq x y z
N MET A 1 58.15 -36.80 39.18
CA MET A 1 56.97 -36.53 40.03
C MET A 1 55.88 -35.95 39.11
N LEU A 2 54.74 -36.64 39.05
CA LEU A 2 53.41 -36.28 38.48
C LEU A 2 53.25 -35.89 36.98
N VAL A 3 52.53 -36.79 36.29
CA VAL A 3 51.62 -36.64 35.12
C VAL A 3 50.35 -35.84 35.50
N PRO A 4 49.35 -35.57 34.63
CA PRO A 4 49.29 -35.57 33.15
C PRO A 4 48.51 -34.37 32.56
N HIS A 5 48.55 -34.18 31.23
CA HIS A 5 47.34 -33.85 30.49
C HIS A 5 47.31 -34.69 29.20
N SER A 6 46.36 -35.61 29.16
CA SER A 6 45.98 -36.40 27.99
C SER A 6 44.53 -36.03 27.66
N ASP A 7 44.22 -35.97 26.37
CA ASP A 7 43.03 -36.56 25.74
C ASP A 7 42.92 -35.98 24.31
N LEU A 8 42.75 -36.73 23.22
CA LEU A 8 42.93 -38.14 22.89
C LEU A 8 42.95 -38.19 21.35
N THR A 9 43.98 -38.84 20.81
CA THR A 9 44.07 -39.56 19.52
C THR A 9 42.88 -40.55 19.34
N VAL A 10 42.48 -41.13 18.20
CA VAL A 10 43.17 -41.63 17.00
C VAL A 10 42.12 -42.24 16.03
N GLU A 11 42.48 -42.29 14.74
CA GLU A 11 42.08 -43.18 13.61
C GLU A 11 40.64 -43.62 13.28
N GLY A 12 40.45 -43.87 11.97
CA GLY A 12 39.25 -44.39 11.27
C GLY A 12 39.02 -45.91 11.43
N PRO A 13 38.52 -46.69 10.43
CA PRO A 13 38.32 -46.45 8.98
C PRO A 13 36.87 -46.66 8.47
N ARG A 14 36.64 -46.37 7.18
CA ARG A 14 35.34 -46.37 6.43
C ARG A 14 34.71 -47.76 6.25
N PRO A 15 33.38 -47.84 6.00
CA PRO A 15 32.86 -48.71 4.93
C PRO A 15 31.78 -48.07 4.01
N MET A 16 31.51 -48.78 2.92
CA MET A 16 30.80 -48.46 1.68
C MET A 16 29.25 -48.42 1.73
N GLU A 17 28.70 -47.76 0.69
CA GLU A 17 27.46 -48.00 -0.07
C GLU A 17 26.06 -47.80 0.54
N GLY A 18 25.35 -46.82 -0.05
CA GLY A 18 24.09 -47.08 -0.77
C GLY A 18 22.77 -46.89 -0.03
N VAL A 19 22.13 -45.72 -0.16
CA VAL A 19 20.67 -45.58 -0.37
C VAL A 19 20.42 -44.26 -1.12
N ALA A 20 19.83 -44.34 -2.31
CA ALA A 20 19.27 -43.21 -3.03
C ALA A 20 18.15 -42.57 -2.19
N ARG A 21 18.25 -41.27 -1.92
CA ARG A 21 17.07 -40.45 -1.58
C ARG A 21 17.09 -39.19 -2.43
N VAL A 22 16.03 -39.09 -3.21
CA VAL A 22 15.61 -37.99 -4.06
C VAL A 22 15.65 -36.65 -3.30
N ASP A 23 16.49 -35.73 -3.75
CA ASP A 23 16.31 -34.33 -3.40
C ASP A 23 15.28 -33.75 -4.38
N PRO A 24 14.13 -33.25 -3.86
CA PRO A 24 13.09 -32.71 -4.71
C PRO A 24 13.62 -31.46 -5.40
N THR A 25 13.41 -31.42 -6.71
CA THR A 25 13.46 -30.24 -7.56
C THR A 25 12.96 -29.04 -6.75
N PHE A 26 13.87 -28.16 -6.32
CA PHE A 26 13.50 -26.85 -5.82
C PHE A 26 12.89 -26.12 -7.00
N VAL A 27 11.56 -26.23 -7.13
CA VAL A 27 10.78 -25.27 -7.89
C VAL A 27 10.93 -23.99 -7.08
N VAL A 28 11.92 -23.18 -7.43
CA VAL A 28 11.98 -21.80 -6.97
C VAL A 28 10.82 -21.11 -7.67
N GLU A 29 9.65 -21.19 -7.03
CA GLU A 29 8.52 -20.37 -7.39
C GLU A 29 8.98 -18.93 -7.16
N ASN A 30 9.21 -18.23 -8.27
CA ASN A 30 9.41 -16.78 -8.28
C ASN A 30 8.11 -16.14 -7.74
N GLN A 31 7.97 -16.07 -6.42
CA GLN A 31 6.97 -15.26 -5.77
C GLN A 31 7.42 -13.81 -5.93
N GLN A 32 7.01 -13.20 -7.04
CA GLN A 32 7.02 -11.75 -7.15
C GLN A 32 6.21 -11.20 -5.97
N PRO A 33 6.66 -10.11 -5.31
CA PRO A 33 5.83 -9.43 -4.33
C PRO A 33 4.57 -8.95 -5.05
N GLU A 34 3.43 -9.60 -4.78
CA GLU A 34 2.13 -9.10 -5.20
C GLU A 34 1.96 -7.71 -4.58
N ASP A 35 1.77 -6.70 -5.43
CA ASP A 35 1.45 -5.37 -4.94
C ASP A 35 0.19 -5.46 -4.09
N PRO A 36 0.18 -4.83 -2.90
CA PRO A 36 -1.00 -4.85 -2.07
C PRO A 36 -2.20 -4.30 -2.85
N PRO A 37 -3.39 -4.92 -2.73
CA PRO A 37 -4.55 -4.49 -3.49
C PRO A 37 -4.85 -3.01 -3.23
N PRO A 38 -5.22 -2.24 -4.28
CA PRO A 38 -5.42 -0.81 -4.15
C PRO A 38 -6.52 -0.50 -3.14
N ILE A 39 -6.19 0.30 -2.13
CA ILE A 39 -7.16 0.70 -1.10
C ILE A 39 -8.15 1.69 -1.72
N LYS A 40 -9.44 1.36 -1.62
CA LYS A 40 -10.53 2.16 -2.19
C LYS A 40 -11.34 2.81 -1.07
N PHE A 41 -11.30 4.13 -1.01
CA PHE A 41 -12.22 4.94 -0.22
C PHE A 41 -13.39 5.42 -1.09
N THR A 42 -14.61 5.38 -0.57
CA THR A 42 -15.82 5.87 -1.26
C THR A 42 -16.54 6.86 -0.39
N TRP A 43 -16.80 8.04 -0.94
CA TRP A 43 -17.51 9.11 -0.27
C TRP A 43 -18.84 9.40 -0.98
N LYS A 44 -19.95 9.15 -0.28
CA LYS A 44 -21.28 9.52 -0.75
C LYS A 44 -21.63 10.92 -0.23
N ILE A 45 -21.98 11.82 -1.13
CA ILE A 45 -22.42 13.18 -0.79
C ILE A 45 -23.94 13.25 -0.97
N GLU A 46 -24.65 13.40 0.13
CA GLU A 46 -26.09 13.59 0.10
C GLU A 46 -26.44 15.04 -0.25
N ASN A 47 -27.56 15.25 -0.96
CA ASN A 47 -28.08 16.58 -1.31
C ASN A 47 -27.04 17.49 -2.02
N PHE A 48 -26.17 16.93 -2.88
CA PHE A 48 -25.08 17.65 -3.55
C PHE A 48 -25.52 18.97 -4.22
N THR A 49 -26.72 18.99 -4.84
CA THR A 49 -27.26 20.18 -5.52
C THR A 49 -27.55 21.35 -4.57
N ARG A 50 -27.68 21.10 -3.26
CA ARG A 50 -27.93 22.13 -2.24
C ARG A 50 -26.65 22.74 -1.67
N PHE A 51 -25.47 22.27 -2.10
CA PHE A 51 -24.21 22.81 -1.59
C PHE A 51 -23.96 24.22 -2.11
N ASN A 52 -24.07 25.18 -1.20
CA ASN A 52 -23.65 26.56 -1.45
C ASN A 52 -22.32 26.92 -0.77
N VAL A 53 -21.56 25.91 -0.34
CA VAL A 53 -20.23 26.09 0.25
C VAL A 53 -19.17 26.18 -0.84
N ARG A 54 -18.14 26.99 -0.60
CA ARG A 54 -17.00 27.11 -1.54
C ARG A 54 -16.23 25.80 -1.66
N LYS A 55 -16.01 25.12 -0.53
CA LYS A 55 -15.26 23.87 -0.43
C LYS A 55 -15.94 22.91 0.53
N HIS A 56 -15.82 21.60 0.29
CA HIS A 56 -16.34 20.56 1.16
C HIS A 56 -15.37 19.40 1.26
N TYR A 57 -15.37 18.74 2.41
CA TYR A 57 -14.39 17.72 2.78
C TYR A 57 -15.08 16.40 3.08
N SER A 58 -14.45 15.30 2.69
CA SER A 58 -14.84 13.97 3.16
C SER A 58 -14.46 13.78 4.63
N GLU A 59 -14.88 12.63 5.17
CA GLU A 59 -14.22 12.06 6.34
C GLU A 59 -12.73 11.79 6.06
N VAL A 60 -11.94 11.77 7.13
CA VAL A 60 -10.52 11.40 7.08
C VAL A 60 -10.41 9.88 6.98
N PHE A 61 -9.51 9.39 6.14
CA PHE A 61 -9.23 7.96 5.99
C PHE A 61 -7.73 7.71 5.98
N VAL A 62 -7.30 6.60 6.60
CA VAL A 62 -5.88 6.30 6.80
C VAL A 62 -5.40 5.30 5.74
N VAL A 63 -4.33 5.67 5.03
CA VAL A 63 -3.67 4.80 4.04
C VAL A 63 -2.16 5.00 4.13
N GLY A 64 -1.41 3.90 4.27
CA GLY A 64 0.05 3.95 4.38
C GLY A 64 0.55 4.71 5.62
N GLY A 65 -0.24 4.76 6.69
CA GLY A 65 0.09 5.49 7.91
C GLY A 65 -0.19 6.99 7.87
N TYR A 66 -0.76 7.51 6.77
CA TYR A 66 -1.10 8.92 6.61
C TYR A 66 -2.60 9.16 6.61
N GLU A 67 -3.02 10.28 7.17
CA GLU A 67 -4.40 10.74 7.17
C GLU A 67 -4.70 11.47 5.86
N TRP A 68 -5.54 10.86 5.03
CA TRP A 68 -5.96 11.42 3.76
C TRP A 68 -7.39 11.96 3.84
N GLN A 69 -7.69 12.92 2.97
CA GLN A 69 -9.01 13.50 2.85
C GLN A 69 -9.28 13.93 1.41
N ILE A 70 -10.49 13.70 0.92
CA ILE A 70 -10.95 14.25 -0.36
C ILE A 70 -11.48 15.67 -0.10
N LEU A 71 -10.99 16.62 -0.91
CA LEU A 71 -11.46 17.99 -0.94
C LEU A 71 -12.15 18.25 -2.28
N ILE A 72 -13.36 18.80 -2.25
CA ILE A 72 -14.06 19.24 -3.45
C ILE A 72 -14.38 20.73 -3.41
N PHE A 73 -14.44 21.33 -4.60
CA PHE A 73 -15.08 22.61 -4.86
C PHE A 73 -16.29 22.34 -5.76
N PRO A 74 -17.52 22.29 -5.20
CA PRO A 74 -18.71 21.89 -5.96
C PRO A 74 -18.96 22.72 -7.22
N LYS A 75 -18.65 24.02 -7.15
CA LYS A 75 -18.76 24.99 -8.25
C LYS A 75 -17.42 25.31 -8.93
N GLY A 76 -16.37 24.55 -8.60
CA GLY A 76 -15.04 24.70 -9.16
C GLY A 76 -14.09 25.63 -8.40
N ASN A 77 -12.80 25.49 -8.74
CA ASN A 77 -11.70 26.30 -8.20
C ASN A 77 -11.04 27.06 -9.36
N ASN A 78 -11.50 28.29 -9.60
CA ASN A 78 -11.15 29.12 -10.77
C ASN A 78 -11.63 28.54 -12.12
N VAL A 79 -12.60 27.64 -12.08
CA VAL A 79 -13.29 27.02 -13.23
C VAL A 79 -14.77 26.85 -12.88
N ASP A 80 -15.62 26.53 -13.85
CA ASP A 80 -17.07 26.33 -13.72
C ASP A 80 -17.48 24.84 -13.65
N HIS A 81 -16.52 23.95 -13.37
CA HIS A 81 -16.72 22.51 -13.22
C HIS A 81 -16.30 22.02 -11.84
N LEU A 82 -16.86 20.90 -11.38
CA LEU A 82 -16.45 20.23 -10.15
C LEU A 82 -14.93 20.05 -10.13
N SER A 83 -14.28 20.60 -9.11
CA SER A 83 -12.85 20.35 -8.84
C SER A 83 -12.73 19.42 -7.64
N MET A 84 -11.87 18.41 -7.75
CA MET A 84 -11.66 17.38 -6.72
C MET A 84 -10.17 17.13 -6.52
N TYR A 85 -9.75 17.03 -5.27
CA TYR A 85 -8.36 16.91 -4.85
C TYR A 85 -8.23 15.85 -3.75
N LEU A 86 -7.06 15.21 -3.69
CA LEU A 86 -6.61 14.44 -2.54
C LEU A 86 -5.66 15.33 -1.72
N ARG A 87 -5.85 15.37 -0.40
CA ARG A 87 -4.95 16.09 0.52
C ARG A 87 -4.61 15.24 1.72
N VAL A 88 -3.50 15.59 2.36
CA VAL A 88 -3.17 15.12 3.71
C VAL A 88 -3.94 15.96 4.72
N ALA A 89 -4.71 15.32 5.60
CA ALA A 89 -5.69 15.96 6.47
C ALA A 89 -5.01 16.86 7.51
N ASP A 90 -3.99 16.32 8.16
CA ASP A 90 -3.16 16.88 9.23
C ASP A 90 -1.92 17.61 8.70
N SER A 91 -1.93 18.05 7.44
CA SER A 91 -0.76 18.69 6.81
C SER A 91 -0.15 19.87 7.60
N ALA A 92 -0.92 20.50 8.49
CA ALA A 92 -0.46 21.60 9.34
C ALA A 92 0.43 21.17 10.51
N THR A 93 0.40 19.89 10.91
CA THR A 93 1.22 19.33 11.99
C THR A 93 2.50 18.67 11.48
N LEU A 94 2.66 18.55 10.16
CA LEU A 94 3.81 17.91 9.55
C LEU A 94 5.04 18.84 9.57
N PRO A 95 6.26 18.28 9.65
CA PRO A 95 7.49 19.05 9.58
C PRO A 95 7.62 19.85 8.28
N TYR A 96 8.35 20.97 8.35
CA TYR A 96 8.70 21.73 7.15
C TYR A 96 9.46 20.86 6.14
N GLY A 97 9.06 20.92 4.87
CA GLY A 97 9.67 20.12 3.80
C GLY A 97 9.19 18.67 3.71
N TRP A 98 8.19 18.28 4.50
CA TRP A 98 7.61 16.94 4.37
C TRP A 98 7.03 16.70 2.97
N SER A 99 7.28 15.50 2.44
CA SER A 99 6.72 15.03 1.17
C SER A 99 6.48 13.53 1.25
N SER A 100 5.47 13.07 0.50
CA SER A 100 5.22 11.64 0.31
C SER A 100 4.81 11.41 -1.13
N TYR A 101 5.31 10.31 -1.71
CA TYR A 101 4.82 9.82 -2.99
C TYR A 101 3.48 9.12 -2.78
N ALA A 102 2.51 9.43 -3.62
CA ALA A 102 1.21 8.77 -3.63
C ALA A 102 0.80 8.54 -5.09
N GLN A 103 0.56 7.27 -5.44
CA GLN A 103 -0.09 6.90 -6.68
C GLN A 103 -1.57 6.67 -6.39
N PHE A 104 -2.44 7.47 -7.02
CA PHE A 104 -3.87 7.37 -6.75
C PHE A 104 -4.69 7.68 -7.99
N SER A 105 -5.98 7.35 -7.90
CA SER A 105 -6.96 7.85 -8.85
C SER A 105 -8.19 8.38 -8.14
N LEU A 106 -8.76 9.44 -8.69
CA LEU A 106 -10.02 10.02 -8.26
C LEU A 106 -11.10 9.67 -9.27
N ALA A 107 -12.31 9.40 -8.78
CA ALA A 107 -13.43 9.01 -9.64
C ALA A 107 -14.75 9.63 -9.20
N VAL A 108 -15.57 10.01 -10.18
CA VAL A 108 -16.98 10.34 -10.01
C VAL A 108 -17.79 9.14 -10.49
N VAL A 109 -18.38 8.43 -9.54
CA VAL A 109 -19.08 7.16 -9.80
C VAL A 109 -20.45 7.43 -10.42
N ASN A 110 -20.71 6.82 -11.57
CA ASN A 110 -22.05 6.77 -12.12
C ASN A 110 -22.85 5.70 -11.37
N GLN A 111 -23.87 6.14 -10.63
CA GLN A 111 -24.67 5.27 -9.74
C GLN A 111 -25.63 4.32 -10.47
N ILE A 112 -25.91 4.58 -11.76
CA ILE A 112 -26.83 3.75 -12.57
C ILE A 112 -26.03 2.72 -13.36
N ASN A 113 -24.94 3.14 -14.00
CA ASN A 113 -24.12 2.28 -14.81
C ASN A 113 -22.63 2.63 -14.64
N ASN A 114 -21.93 1.75 -13.94
CA ASN A 114 -20.52 1.91 -13.58
C ASN A 114 -19.57 2.03 -14.80
N LYS A 115 -19.98 1.58 -15.99
CA LYS A 115 -19.18 1.75 -17.23
C LYS A 115 -18.96 3.24 -17.56
N TYR A 116 -19.85 4.11 -17.12
CA TYR A 116 -19.76 5.56 -17.34
C TYR A 116 -19.16 6.32 -16.14
N THR A 117 -18.55 5.62 -15.19
CA THR A 117 -17.75 6.25 -14.12
C THR A 117 -16.54 6.95 -14.73
N ILE A 118 -16.37 8.24 -14.42
CA ILE A 118 -15.21 9.01 -14.85
C ILE A 118 -14.10 8.84 -13.81
N ARG A 119 -12.90 8.46 -14.24
CA ARG A 119 -11.73 8.27 -13.37
C ARG A 119 -10.51 8.96 -13.96
N LYS A 120 -9.69 9.59 -13.10
CA LYS A 120 -8.40 10.17 -13.46
C LYS A 120 -7.34 9.75 -12.45
N GLY A 121 -6.22 9.22 -12.92
CA GLY A 121 -5.07 8.81 -12.11
C GLY A 121 -3.87 9.75 -12.22
N THR A 122 -2.92 9.59 -11.31
CA THR A 122 -1.56 10.17 -11.34
C THR A 122 -0.55 9.20 -11.93
#